data_AF-A0A353NA44-F1
#
_entry.id   AF-A0A353NA44-F1
#
_cell.length_a   1.000
_cell.length_b   1.000
_cell.length_c   1.000
_cell.angle_alpha   90.00
_cell.angle_beta   90.00
_cell.angle_gamma   90.00
#
_symmetry.space_group_name_H-M   'P 1'
#
loop_
_entity.id
_entity.type
_entity.pdbx_description
1 polymer ?
#
loop_
_entity_poly.entity_id
_entity_poly.type
_entity_poly.pdbx_seq_one_letter_code
_entity_poly.pdbx_strand_id
1 'polypeptide(L)'
;MNWKIFFLAFSTIFLAELGDKTQLAVFTLVSQSKASWEVFFGASLALALVTLIGVAFGEILTRYIPPLVMRIGAAFLFIGIGVYTLWKVWADLAR
;
A
#
# COMPACT_ATOMS: atom_id res chain seq x y z
N MET A 1 -0.68 15.92 20.03
CA MET A 1 -0.59 15.60 18.59
C MET A 1 0.71 16.18 18.05
N ASN A 2 1.58 15.38 17.43
CA ASN A 2 2.79 15.91 16.78
C ASN A 2 2.49 16.25 15.32
N TRP A 3 2.17 17.51 15.05
CA TRP A 3 1.76 17.97 13.72
C TRP A 3 2.82 17.74 12.64
N LYS A 4 4.11 17.76 12.99
CA LYS A 4 5.19 17.49 12.04
C LYS A 4 5.12 16.06 11.51
N ILE A 5 4.92 15.09 12.41
CA ILE A 5 4.81 13.68 12.05
C ILE A 5 3.54 13.43 11.24
N PHE A 6 2.43 14.07 11.62
CA PHE A 6 1.16 13.96 10.89
C PHE A 6 1.30 14.36 9.41
N PHE A 7 1.82 15.56 9.13
CA PHE A 7 1.99 16.02 7.75
C PHE A 7 3.05 15.22 6.99
N LEU A 8 4.12 14.77 7.65
CA LEU A 8 5.13 13.93 7.03
C LEU A 8 4.54 12.58 6.61
N ALA A 9 3.78 11.93 7.49
CA ALA A 9 3.10 10.68 7.21
C ALA A 9 2.06 10.84 6.08
N PHE A 10 1.19 11.86 6.19
CA PHE A 10 0.19 12.15 5.18
C PHE A 10 0.83 12.36 3.80
N SER A 11 1.78 13.29 3.67
CA SER A 11 2.39 13.60 2.38
C SER A 11 3.17 12.41 1.80
N THR A 12 3.88 11.66 2.64
CA THR A 12 4.66 10.49 2.18
C THR A 12 3.73 9.39 1.66
N ILE A 13 2.71 9.02 2.44
CA ILE A 13 1.77 7.96 2.06
C ILE A 13 0.91 8.41 0.89
N PHE A 14 0.39 9.64 0.90
CA PHE A 14 -0.40 10.17 -0.19
C PHE A 14 0.38 10.12 -1.51
N LEU A 15 1.62 10.62 -1.53
CA LEU A 15 2.46 10.56 -2.74
C LEU A 15 2.82 9.13 -3.15
N ALA A 16 3.05 8.23 -2.20
CA ALA A 16 3.37 6.83 -2.48
C ALA A 16 2.18 6.05 -3.07
N GLU A 17 0.95 6.37 -2.66
CA GLU A 17 -0.28 5.72 -3.12
C GLU A 17 -0.86 6.36 -4.40
N LEU A 18 -0.35 7.52 -4.83
CA LEU A 18 -0.80 8.18 -6.06
C LEU A 18 -0.45 7.35 -7.30
N GLY A 19 -1.48 6.98 -8.07
CA GLY A 19 -1.32 6.20 -9.29
C GLY A 19 -1.11 4.70 -9.07
N ASP A 20 -1.34 4.18 -7.86
CA ASP A 20 -1.28 2.74 -7.62
C ASP A 20 -2.45 1.98 -8.29
N LYS A 21 -2.27 0.67 -8.45
CA LYS A 21 -3.26 -0.29 -8.96
C LYS A 21 -4.60 -0.20 -8.23
N THR A 22 -4.60 0.12 -6.93
CA THR A 22 -5.83 0.37 -6.16
C THR A 22 -6.68 1.48 -6.79
N GLN A 23 -6.08 2.54 -7.32
CA GLN A 23 -6.80 3.63 -7.99
C GLN A 23 -7.40 3.19 -9.33
N LEU A 24 -6.68 2.39 -10.11
CA LEU A 24 -7.23 1.79 -11.34
C LEU A 24 -8.43 0.88 -11.06
N ALA A 25 -8.39 0.12 -9.96
CA ALA A 25 -9.52 -0.69 -9.51
C ALA A 25 -10.71 0.19 -9.11
N VAL A 26 -10.49 1.28 -8.38
CA VAL A 26 -11.54 2.27 -8.04
C VAL A 26 -12.15 2.87 -9.30
N PHE A 27 -11.35 3.33 -10.27
CA PHE A 27 -11.88 3.87 -11.53
C PHE A 27 -12.72 2.86 -12.30
N THR A 28 -12.28 1.61 -12.35
CA THR A 28 -13.00 0.53 -13.01
C THR A 28 -14.33 0.26 -12.32
N LEU A 29 -14.34 0.19 -10.99
CA LEU A 29 -15.55 -0.06 -10.19
C LEU A 29 -16.57 1.07 -10.31
N VAL A 30 -16.12 2.33 -10.26
CA VAL A 30 -17.02 3.48 -10.44
C VAL A 30 -17.59 3.51 -11.86
N SER A 31 -16.76 3.22 -12.87
CA SER A 31 -17.19 3.19 -14.27
C SER A 31 -18.26 2.13 -14.55
N GLN A 32 -18.14 0.95 -13.93
CA GLN A 32 -19.08 -0.16 -14.14
C GLN A 32 -20.35 -0.06 -13.27
N SER A 33 -20.22 0.35 -12.02
CA SER A 33 -21.34 0.36 -11.06
C SER A 33 -22.17 1.64 -11.08
N LYS A 34 -21.58 2.77 -11.53
CA LYS A 34 -22.12 4.14 -11.35
C LYS A 34 -22.42 4.50 -9.88
N ALA A 35 -21.91 3.73 -8.93
CA ALA A 35 -22.14 3.85 -7.49
C ALA A 35 -20.95 4.54 -6.81
N SER A 36 -20.75 5.82 -7.13
CA SER A 36 -19.54 6.58 -6.76
C SER A 36 -19.32 6.65 -5.24
N TRP A 37 -20.39 6.78 -4.46
CA TRP A 37 -20.28 6.93 -3.01
C TRP A 37 -19.95 5.61 -2.32
N GLU A 38 -20.56 4.53 -2.75
CA GLU A 38 -20.34 3.18 -2.25
C GLU A 38 -18.90 2.74 -2.50
N VAL A 39 -18.39 2.98 -3.70
CA VAL A 39 -16.98 2.69 -4.03
C VAL A 39 -16.05 3.59 -3.21
N PHE A 40 -16.35 4.88 -3.06
CA PHE A 40 -15.54 5.80 -2.27
C PHE A 40 -15.43 5.36 -0.80
N PHE A 41 -16.56 5.08 -0.14
CA PHE A 41 -16.56 4.66 1.26
C PHE A 41 -15.93 3.28 1.44
N GLY A 42 -16.21 2.34 0.53
CA GLY A 42 -15.61 1.00 0.57
C GLY A 42 -14.09 1.04 0.44
N ALA A 43 -13.57 1.75 -0.56
CA ALA A 43 -12.13 1.87 -0.77
C ALA A 43 -11.44 2.65 0.37
N SER A 44 -12.07 3.75 0.84
CA SER A 44 -11.52 4.54 1.95
C SER A 44 -11.47 3.74 3.25
N LEU A 45 -12.51 2.97 3.56
CA LEU A 45 -12.55 2.11 4.74
C LEU A 45 -11.50 0.99 4.64
N ALA A 46 -11.34 0.38 3.47
CA ALA A 46 -10.31 -0.63 3.25
C ALA A 46 -8.91 -0.05 3.48
N LEU A 47 -8.59 1.11 2.92
CA LEU A 47 -7.30 1.78 3.11
C LEU A 47 -7.06 2.15 4.58
N ALA A 48 -8.08 2.68 5.26
CA ALA A 48 -8.00 3.00 6.69
C ALA A 48 -7.72 1.76 7.54
N LEU A 49 -8.41 0.64 7.28
CA LEU A 49 -8.22 -0.61 8.02
C LEU A 49 -6.85 -1.24 7.76
N VAL A 50 -6.39 -1.29 6.51
CA VAL A 50 -5.05 -1.81 6.18
C VAL A 50 -3.98 -0.96 6.85
N THR A 51 -4.13 0.37 6.83
CA THR A 51 -3.21 1.28 7.53
C THR A 51 -3.23 1.04 9.04
N LEU A 52 -4.41 0.88 9.64
CA LEU A 52 -4.56 0.59 11.08
C LEU A 52 -3.87 -0.72 11.46
N ILE A 53 -4.06 -1.77 10.67
CA ILE A 53 -3.38 -3.07 10.86
C ILE A 53 -1.86 -2.89 10.74
N GLY A 54 -1.39 -2.13 9.73
CA GLY A 54 0.02 -1.84 9.54
C GLY A 54 0.66 -1.11 10.72
N VAL A 55 -0.03 -0.13 11.30
CA VAL A 55 0.44 0.59 12.50
C VAL A 55 0.47 -0.34 13.71
N ALA A 56 -0.60 -1.10 13.96
CA ALA A 56 -0.66 -2.02 15.10
C ALA A 56 0.43 -3.10 15.02
N PHE A 57 0.61 -3.70 13.83
CA PHE A 57 1.63 -4.71 13.61
C PHE A 57 3.05 -4.12 13.65
N GLY A 58 3.25 -2.92 13.10
CA GLY A 58 4.52 -2.20 13.17
C GLY A 58 4.94 -1.88 14.61
N GLU A 59 3.99 -1.46 15.45
CA GLU A 59 4.26 -1.21 16.88
C GLU A 59 4.68 -2.49 17.60
N ILE A 60 4.03 -3.61 17.32
CA ILE A 60 4.40 -4.91 17.92
C ILE A 60 5.77 -5.36 17.41
N LEU A 61 5.99 -5.35 16.10
CA LEU A 61 7.25 -5.78 15.47
C LEU A 61 8.45 -5.01 16.00
N THR A 62 8.34 -3.69 16.13
CA THR A 62 9.43 -2.82 16.60
C THR A 62 9.84 -3.08 18.05
N ARG A 63 9.00 -3.74 18.85
CA ARG A 63 9.36 -4.18 20.22
C ARG A 63 10.25 -5.41 20.23
N TYR A 64 10.16 -6.26 19.21
CA TYR A 64 10.86 -7.56 19.16
C TYR A 64 11.99 -7.59 18.14
N ILE A 65 11.92 -6.77 17.09
CA ILE A 65 12.86 -6.80 15.96
C ILE A 65 13.61 -5.47 15.87
N PRO A 66 14.96 -5.49 15.80
CA PRO A 66 15.75 -4.28 15.58
C PRO A 66 15.34 -3.56 14.29
N PRO A 67 15.23 -2.21 14.30
CA PRO A 67 14.80 -1.43 13.13
C PRO A 67 15.64 -1.68 11.86
N LEU A 68 16.93 -1.98 12.02
CA LEU A 68 17.83 -2.29 10.91
C LEU A 68 17.42 -3.58 10.19
N VAL A 69 17.09 -4.64 10.95
CA VAL A 69 16.65 -5.92 10.39
C VAL A 69 15.32 -5.75 9.67
N MET A 70 14.39 -4.98 10.23
CA MET A 70 13.10 -4.68 9.61
C MET A 70 13.26 -3.94 8.28
N ARG A 71 14.16 -2.94 8.21
CA ARG A 71 14.46 -2.20 6.97
C ARG A 71 15.08 -3.09 5.90
N ILE A 72 16.07 -3.90 6.27
CA ILE A 72 16.73 -4.83 5.35
C ILE A 72 15.73 -5.87 4.82
N GLY A 73 14.91 -6.44 5.71
CA GLY A 73 13.86 -7.38 5.35
C GLY A 73 12.84 -6.78 4.38
N ALA A 74 12.35 -5.57 4.67
CA ALA A 74 11.42 -4.86 3.79
C ALA A 74 12.04 -4.58 2.40
N ALA A 75 13.31 -4.19 2.33
CA ALA A 75 14.00 -3.96 1.06
C ALA A 75 14.10 -5.25 0.22
N PHE A 76 14.49 -6.37 0.82
CA PHE A 76 14.56 -7.65 0.11
C PHE A 76 13.17 -8.13 -0.34
N LEU A 77 12.15 -7.99 0.50
CA LEU A 77 10.77 -8.30 0.14
C LEU A 77 10.30 -7.46 -1.05
N PHE A 78 10.54 -6.14 -1.01
CA PHE A 78 10.14 -5.23 -2.07
C PHE A 78 10.84 -5.55 -3.40
N ILE A 79 12.16 -5.77 -3.38
CA ILE A 79 12.93 -6.19 -4.56
C ILE A 79 12.45 -7.54 -5.07
N GLY A 80 12.25 -8.52 -4.18
CA GLY A 80 11.79 -9.86 -4.53
C GLY A 80 10.42 -9.84 -5.22
N ILE A 81 9.46 -9.09 -4.68
CA ILE A 81 8.14 -8.90 -5.30
C ILE A 81 8.27 -8.19 -6.65
N GLY A 82 9.13 -7.17 -6.75
CA GLY A 82 9.40 -6.46 -8.00
C GLY A 82 9.94 -7.39 -9.09
N VAL A 83 10.98 -8.18 -8.78
CA VAL A 83 11.58 -9.16 -9.69
C VAL A 83 10.55 -10.22 -10.10
N TYR A 84 9.79 -10.76 -9.15
CA TYR A 84 8.74 -11.72 -9.43
C TYR A 84 7.66 -11.16 -10.38
N THR A 85 7.25 -9.91 -10.15
CA THR A 85 6.25 -9.25 -10.99
C THR A 85 6.78 -9.04 -12.42
N LEU A 86 8.04 -8.60 -12.55
CA LEU A 86 8.69 -8.44 -13.86
C LEU A 86 8.82 -9.78 -14.60
N TRP A 87 9.26 -10.83 -13.91
CA TRP A 87 9.35 -12.18 -14.48
C TRP A 87 7.99 -12.62 -15.01
N LYS A 88 6.95 -12.49 -14.18
CA LYS A 88 5.60 -12.91 -14.55
C LYS A 88 5.12 -12.24 -15.83
N VAL A 89 5.29 -10.92 -15.93
CA VAL A 89 4.94 -10.15 -17.14
C VAL A 89 5.73 -10.63 -18.35
N TRP A 90 7.04 -10.85 -18.20
CA TRP A 90 7.88 -11.37 -19.28
C TRP A 90 7.43 -12.76 -19.77
N ALA A 91 7.13 -13.67 -18.84
CA ALA A 91 6.67 -15.03 -19.15
C ALA A 91 5.28 -15.07 -19.80
N ASP A 92 4.43 -14.08 -19.53
CA ASP A 92 3.13 -13.92 -20.18
C ASP A 92 3.26 -13.33 -21.59
N LEU A 93 4.26 -12.47 -21.86
CA LEU A 93 4.55 -11.94 -23.20
C LEU A 93 5.26 -12.94 -24.12
N ALA A 94 6.02 -13.88 -23.56
CA ALA A 94 6.77 -14.89 -24.31
C ALA A 94 5.93 -16.12 -24.71
N ARG A 95 4.64 -16.15 -24.35
CA ARG A 95 3.64 -17.14 -24.77
C ARG A 95 2.77 -16.60 -25.89
#